data_AF-A0A9D7Q4N3-F1
#
_entry.id   AF-A0A9D7Q4N3-F1
#
_cell.length_a   1.000
_cell.length_b   1.000
_cell.length_c   1.000
_cell.angle_alpha   90.00
_cell.angle_beta   90.00
_cell.angle_gamma   90.00
#
_symmetry.space_group_name_H-M   'P 1'
#
loop_
_entity.id
_entity.type
_entity.pdbx_description
1 polymer ?
#
loop_
_entity_poly.entity_id
_entity_poly.type
_entity_poly.pdbx_seq_one_letter_code
_entity_poly.pdbx_strand_id
1 'polypeptide(L)'
;MQLHYPNKKTEKEIFDSIPEIELVQINSSDNPNLLIQANNLVALKQLITKHNLAGKIDLIYIDPPFATNNTFTITDGRASTISNSSN
;
A
#
# COMPACT_ATOMS: atom_id res chain seq x y z
N MET A 1 -24.30 10.27 -3.20
CA MET A 1 -24.13 9.30 -4.30
C MET A 1 -23.38 8.09 -3.75
N GLN A 2 -23.88 6.87 -3.95
CA GLN A 2 -23.22 5.65 -3.48
C GLN A 2 -22.98 4.71 -4.67
N LEU A 3 -21.74 4.26 -4.85
CA LEU A 3 -21.38 3.26 -5.86
C LEU A 3 -21.56 1.86 -5.26
N HIS A 4 -22.47 1.08 -5.83
CA HIS A 4 -22.70 -0.32 -5.47
C HIS A 4 -22.03 -1.24 -6.49
N TYR A 5 -21.31 -2.24 -6.00
CA TYR A 5 -20.73 -3.30 -6.80
C TYR A 5 -20.71 -4.60 -5.98
N PRO A 6 -20.76 -5.78 -6.64
CA PRO A 6 -20.71 -7.05 -5.94
C PRO A 6 -19.48 -7.17 -5.03
N ASN A 7 -19.65 -7.79 -3.86
CA ASN A 7 -18.56 -8.04 -2.89
C ASN A 7 -17.87 -6.79 -2.33
N LYS A 8 -18.51 -5.62 -2.41
CA LYS A 8 -18.03 -4.41 -1.75
C LYS A 8 -17.98 -4.62 -0.24
N LYS A 9 -16.77 -4.68 0.32
CA LYS A 9 -16.53 -4.72 1.75
C LYS A 9 -16.75 -3.35 2.39
N THR A 10 -17.17 -3.34 3.65
CA THR A 10 -17.23 -2.14 4.48
C THR A 10 -15.84 -1.72 4.94
N GLU A 11 -15.68 -0.45 5.34
CA GLU A 11 -14.43 0.05 5.90
C GLU A 11 -14.00 -0.75 7.14
N LYS A 12 -14.98 -1.10 8.00
CA LYS A 12 -14.75 -1.92 9.20
C LYS A 12 -14.27 -3.32 8.84
N GLU A 13 -14.90 -3.99 7.89
CA GLU A 13 -14.45 -5.32 7.43
C GLU A 13 -13.04 -5.28 6.85
N ILE A 14 -12.70 -4.26 6.07
CA ILE A 14 -11.35 -4.09 5.54
C ILE A 14 -10.37 -3.88 6.70
N PHE A 15 -10.67 -2.96 7.62
CA PHE A 15 -9.79 -2.62 8.75
C PHE A 15 -9.55 -3.80 9.70
N ASP A 16 -10.60 -4.55 10.00
CA ASP A 16 -10.58 -5.73 10.86
C ASP A 16 -9.85 -6.91 10.17
N SER A 17 -9.85 -6.97 8.84
CA SER A 17 -9.12 -8.02 8.09
C SER A 17 -7.60 -7.83 8.03
N ILE A 18 -7.08 -6.64 8.35
CA ILE A 18 -5.64 -6.36 8.31
C ILE A 18 -4.99 -6.96 9.58
N PRO A 19 -3.98 -7.84 9.44
CA PRO A 19 -3.31 -8.44 10.60
C PRO A 19 -2.58 -7.38 11.44
N GLU A 20 -2.51 -7.59 12.75
CA GLU A 20 -1.72 -6.74 13.64
C GLU A 20 -0.25 -7.19 13.58
N ILE A 21 0.54 -6.47 12.79
CA ILE A 21 1.98 -6.71 12.60
C ILE A 21 2.71 -5.43 12.98
N GLU A 22 3.68 -5.52 13.88
CA GLU A 22 4.49 -4.40 14.33
C GLU A 22 5.59 -4.06 13.32
N LEU A 23 5.88 -2.77 13.14
CA LEU A 23 7.00 -2.31 12.32
C LEU A 23 8.27 -2.29 13.18
N VAL A 24 9.34 -2.93 12.69
CA VAL A 24 10.64 -2.93 13.36
C VAL A 24 11.57 -1.96 12.64
N GLN A 25 12.24 -1.09 13.40
CA GLN A 25 13.28 -0.23 12.86
C GLN A 25 14.56 -1.04 12.63
N ILE A 26 15.02 -1.08 11.37
CA ILE A 26 16.19 -1.88 10.96
C ILE A 26 17.48 -1.04 10.99
N ASN A 27 17.38 0.27 10.78
CA ASN A 27 18.53 1.18 10.78
C ASN A 27 18.68 1.89 12.14
N SER A 28 19.83 2.51 12.39
CA SER A 28 20.08 3.32 13.59
C SER A 28 19.95 4.82 13.31
N SER A 29 19.17 5.24 12.30
CA SER A 29 19.06 6.65 11.95
C SER A 29 17.95 7.34 12.74
N ASP A 30 18.25 8.50 13.31
CA ASP A 30 17.26 9.38 13.97
C ASP A 30 16.63 10.39 12.99
N ASN A 31 16.56 10.05 11.70
CA ASN A 31 16.00 10.93 10.68
C ASN A 31 14.46 11.00 10.82
N PRO A 32 13.83 12.19 10.70
CA PRO A 32 12.37 12.30 10.72
C PRO A 32 11.67 11.64 9.52
N ASN A 33 12.39 11.35 8.44
CA ASN A 33 11.84 10.69 7.25
C ASN A 33 11.74 9.17 7.44
N LEU A 34 10.61 8.59 7.05
CA LEU A 34 10.33 7.15 7.17
C LEU A 34 10.34 6.47 5.81
N LEU A 35 11.11 5.39 5.68
CA LEU A 35 11.00 4.43 4.59
C LEU A 35 10.53 3.10 5.17
N ILE A 36 9.38 2.61 4.69
CA ILE A 36 8.73 1.41 5.23
C ILE A 36 8.66 0.35 4.14
N GLN A 37 9.23 -0.82 4.42
CA GLN A 37 9.13 -2.00 3.57
C GLN A 37 8.07 -2.95 4.12
N ALA A 38 6.84 -2.85 3.64
CA ALA A 38 5.73 -3.72 4.03
C ALA A 38 4.60 -3.69 2.99
N ASN A 39 3.60 -4.57 3.16
CA ASN A 39 2.31 -4.36 2.51
C ASN A 39 1.71 -3.02 2.97
N ASN A 40 1.23 -2.21 2.03
CA ASN A 40 0.75 -0.85 2.31
C ASN A 40 -0.40 -0.80 3.31
N LEU A 41 -1.34 -1.75 3.30
CA LEU A 41 -2.44 -1.79 4.26
C LEU A 41 -1.95 -2.00 5.69
N VAL A 42 -0.98 -2.90 5.87
CA VAL A 42 -0.34 -3.15 7.18
C VAL A 42 0.40 -1.90 7.64
N ALA A 43 1.22 -1.30 6.77
CA ALA A 43 1.96 -0.08 7.10
C ALA A 43 1.02 1.07 7.50
N LEU A 44 -0.02 1.35 6.71
CA LEU A 44 -0.97 2.43 6.99
C LEU A 44 -1.74 2.19 8.31
N LYS A 45 -2.13 0.94 8.61
CA LYS A 45 -2.77 0.61 9.89
C LYS A 45 -1.86 0.90 11.08
N GLN A 46 -0.57 0.58 10.98
CA GLN A 46 0.41 0.87 12.03
C GLN A 46 0.66 2.38 12.18
N LEU A 47 0.78 3.12 11.08
CA LEU A 47 0.93 4.57 11.10
C LEU A 47 -0.23 5.28 11.80
N ILE A 48 -1.45 4.78 11.62
CA ILE A 48 -2.65 5.29 12.30
C ILE A 48 -2.64 4.89 13.78
N THR A 49 -2.47 3.60 14.09
CA THR A 49 -2.72 3.06 15.43
C THR A 49 -1.56 3.18 16.41
N LYS A 50 -0.31 3.13 15.94
CA LYS A 50 0.91 3.19 16.79
C LYS A 50 1.66 4.51 16.67
N HIS A 51 1.68 5.14 15.48
CA HIS A 51 2.40 6.39 15.25
C HIS A 51 1.52 7.65 15.32
N ASN A 52 0.21 7.51 15.56
CA ASN A 52 -0.74 8.61 15.75
C ASN A 52 -0.68 9.64 14.59
N LEU A 53 -0.60 9.18 13.33
CA LEU A 53 -0.54 10.04 12.14
C LEU A 53 -1.90 10.38 11.54
N ALA A 54 -3.00 9.92 12.14
CA ALA A 54 -4.35 10.26 11.70
C ALA A 54 -4.57 11.80 11.72
N GLY A 55 -5.00 12.35 10.59
CA GLY A 55 -5.25 13.79 10.45
C GLY A 55 -4.01 14.68 10.39
N LYS A 56 -2.80 14.10 10.28
CA LYS A 56 -1.52 14.84 10.24
C LYS A 56 -0.84 14.88 8.87
N ILE A 57 -1.47 14.32 7.84
CA ILE A 57 -0.90 14.20 6.50
C ILE A 57 -1.54 15.24 5.59
N ASP A 58 -0.73 16.16 5.06
CA ASP A 58 -1.21 17.24 4.20
C ASP A 58 -1.38 16.81 2.73
N LEU A 59 -0.53 15.89 2.25
CA LEU A 59 -0.50 15.45 0.85
C LEU A 59 -0.22 13.95 0.76
N ILE A 60 -1.00 13.25 -0.05
CA ILE A 60 -0.78 11.85 -0.42
C ILE A 60 -0.66 11.78 -1.94
N TYR A 61 0.46 11.24 -2.41
CA TYR A 61 0.66 10.89 -3.82
C TYR A 61 0.74 9.36 -3.94
N ILE A 62 -0.08 8.78 -4.80
CA ILE A 62 -0.05 7.35 -5.14
C ILE A 62 -0.18 7.16 -6.65
N ASP A 63 0.52 6.16 -7.17
CA ASP A 63 0.41 5.69 -8.55
C ASP A 63 0.03 4.19 -8.51
N PRO A 64 -1.24 3.85 -8.20
CA PRO A 64 -1.67 2.46 -8.11
C PRO A 64 -1.79 1.83 -9.51
N PRO A 65 -1.74 0.50 -9.64
CA PRO A 65 -1.93 -0.16 -10.93
C PRO A 65 -3.29 0.20 -11.55
N PHE A 66 -3.30 0.62 -12.82
CA PHE A 66 -4.48 1.12 -13.54
C PHE A 66 -5.51 0.04 -13.95
N ALA A 67 -5.34 -1.20 -13.48
CA ALA A 67 -6.24 -2.33 -13.78
C ALA A 67 -6.53 -2.54 -15.28
N THR A 68 -5.57 -2.24 -16.16
CA THR A 68 -5.72 -2.32 -17.62
C THR A 68 -5.62 -3.75 -18.18
N ASN A 69 -5.82 -4.78 -17.36
CA ASN A 69 -5.52 -6.19 -17.67
C ASN A 69 -4.06 -6.45 -18.11
N ASN A 70 -3.14 -5.52 -17.85
CA ASN A 70 -1.72 -5.73 -18.07
C ASN A 70 -1.11 -6.42 -16.85
N THR A 71 -0.44 -7.55 -17.04
CA THR A 71 0.30 -8.23 -15.98
C THR A 71 1.61 -7.49 -15.74
N PHE A 72 1.76 -6.85 -14.58
CA PHE A 72 3.04 -6.30 -14.14
C PHE A 72 3.94 -7.48 -13.73
N THR A 73 4.85 -7.88 -14.62
CA THR A 73 5.87 -8.88 -14.32
C THR A 73 7.13 -8.19 -13.80
N ILE A 74 7.51 -8.50 -12.57
CA ILE A 74 8.83 -8.20 -12.03
C ILE A 74 9.62 -9.50 -12.12
N THR A 75 10.54 -9.60 -13.07
CA THR A 75 11.53 -10.68 -13.10
C THR A 75 12.82 -10.19 -12.47
N ASP A 76 13.58 -11.09 -11.83
CA ASP A 76 14.82 -10.76 -11.12
C ASP A 76 15.81 -10.04 -12.07
N GLY A 77 15.89 -8.71 -11.91
CA GLY A 77 16.78 -7.84 -12.68
C GLY A 77 16.09 -6.87 -13.68
N ARG A 78 14.77 -6.94 -13.88
CA ARG A 78 14.03 -5.97 -14.71
C ARG A 78 12.63 -5.67 -14.17
N ALA A 79 12.40 -4.43 -13.76
CA ALA A 79 11.06 -3.87 -13.62
C ALA A 79 10.65 -3.27 -14.98
N SER A 80 9.98 -4.05 -15.84
CA SER A 80 9.48 -3.54 -17.13
C SER A 80 8.01 -3.18 -17.03
N THR A 81 7.69 -1.89 -17.21
CA THR A 81 6.33 -1.36 -17.35
C THR A 81 5.80 -1.55 -18.78
N ILE A 82 5.84 -2.80 -19.30
CA ILE A 82 5.28 -3.26 -20.59
C ILE A 82 6.26 -3.29 -21.79
N SER A 83 6.41 -4.48 -22.41
CA SER A 83 6.14 -4.73 -23.85
C SER A 83 6.13 -6.23 -24.13
N ASN A 84 4.97 -6.84 -24.42
CA ASN A 84 4.90 -8.15 -25.05
C ASN A 84 4.16 -7.99 -26.39
N SER A 85 4.90 -8.05 -27.50
CA SER A 85 4.31 -8.30 -28.81
C SER A 85 3.96 -9.78 -28.87
N SER A 86 2.69 -10.11 -29.11
CA SER A 86 2.26 -11.47 -29.37
C SER A 86 2.96 -12.01 -30.62
N ASN A 87 3.77 -13.05 -30.45
CA ASN A 87 4.07 -14.03 -31.50
C ASN A 87 3.91 -15.43 -30.89
#